data_AF-M6V6S6-F1
#
_entry.id   AF-M6V6S6-F1
#
_cell.length_a   1.000
_cell.length_b   1.000
_cell.length_c   1.000
_cell.angle_alpha   90.00
_cell.angle_beta   90.00
_cell.angle_gamma   90.00
#
_symmetry.space_group_name_H-M   'P 1'
#
loop_
_entity.id
_entity.type
_entity.pdbx_description
1 polymer ?
#
loop_
_entity_poly.entity_id
_entity_poly.type
_entity_poly.pdbx_seq_one_letter_code
_entity_poly.pdbx_strand_id
1 'polypeptide(L)'
;MYPNKQYRRSDGTTVTFTTNAGSMVTVNLENGIDSGAKKYFWTGLAHPDDPGFFLWEGGKTCNQWSDVGAMGAAGNTTSTNTHNTPEGAFTLDNHNCNSTLNLLCIEQ
;
A
#
# COMPACT_ATOMS: atom_id res chain seq x y z
N MET A 1 -10.17 9.89 8.51
CA MET A 1 -11.47 9.25 8.81
C MET A 1 -12.02 9.78 10.14
N TYR A 2 -13.34 9.87 10.28
CA TYR A 2 -14.03 10.29 11.51
C TYR A 2 -14.39 9.12 12.45
N PRO A 3 -14.51 9.34 13.77
CA PRO A 3 -14.97 8.34 14.72
C PRO A 3 -16.42 7.91 14.46
N ASN A 4 -16.72 6.63 14.69
CA ASN A 4 -18.09 6.09 14.63
C ASN A 4 -18.84 6.41 13.33
N LYS A 5 -18.13 6.43 12.20
CA LYS A 5 -18.66 6.84 10.89
C LYS A 5 -18.77 5.64 9.95
N GLN A 6 -19.88 5.58 9.22
CA GLN A 6 -20.06 4.64 8.10
C GLN A 6 -19.48 5.23 6.82
N TYR A 7 -18.70 4.43 6.11
CA TYR A 7 -18.22 4.73 4.77
C TYR A 7 -18.92 3.80 3.80
N ARG A 8 -19.41 4.37 2.70
CA ARG A 8 -20.30 3.72 1.74
C ARG A 8 -19.69 3.81 0.34
N ARG A 9 -20.09 2.89 -0.54
CA ARG A 9 -19.82 3.02 -1.98
C ARG A 9 -20.55 4.25 -2.55
N SER A 10 -20.15 4.69 -3.75
CA SER A 10 -20.77 5.82 -4.45
C SER A 10 -22.27 5.61 -4.73
N ASP A 11 -22.74 4.36 -4.70
CA ASP A 11 -24.17 4.01 -4.76
C ASP A 11 -24.99 4.48 -3.54
N GLY A 12 -24.34 4.94 -2.46
CA GLY A 12 -24.96 5.44 -1.23
C GLY A 12 -25.66 4.37 -0.36
N THR A 13 -25.79 3.15 -0.85
CA THR A 13 -26.60 2.10 -0.21
C THR A 13 -25.74 1.05 0.47
N THR A 14 -24.59 0.72 -0.12
CA THR A 14 -23.69 -0.31 0.38
C THR A 14 -22.71 0.28 1.39
N VAL A 15 -22.82 -0.10 2.67
CA VAL A 15 -21.80 0.23 3.70
C VAL A 15 -20.59 -0.67 3.49
N THR A 16 -19.42 -0.05 3.28
CA THR A 16 -18.15 -0.74 3.06
C THR A 16 -17.49 -1.10 4.39
N PHE A 17 -17.41 -0.13 5.31
CA PHE A 17 -16.91 -0.33 6.67
C PHE A 17 -17.38 0.78 7.62
N THR A 18 -17.25 0.52 8.91
CA THR A 18 -17.52 1.51 9.97
C THR A 18 -16.26 1.68 10.82
N THR A 19 -15.91 2.91 11.13
CA THR A 19 -14.82 3.22 12.06
C THR A 19 -15.30 3.16 13.51
N ASN A 20 -14.43 2.73 14.43
CA ASN A 20 -14.69 2.74 15.86
C ASN A 20 -14.50 4.15 16.48
N ALA A 21 -14.57 4.25 17.80
CA ALA A 21 -14.37 5.51 18.53
C ALA A 21 -12.97 6.13 18.35
N GLY A 22 -11.96 5.31 18.02
CA GLY A 22 -10.61 5.76 17.67
C GLY A 22 -10.41 6.10 16.19
N SER A 23 -11.50 6.17 15.40
CA SER A 23 -11.45 6.31 13.94
C SER A 23 -10.76 5.15 13.20
N MET A 24 -10.67 3.97 13.83
CA MET A 24 -10.04 2.79 13.25
C MET A 24 -11.08 1.85 12.64
N VAL A 25 -10.74 1.24 11.52
CA VAL A 25 -11.53 0.16 10.91
C VAL A 25 -11.15 -1.15 11.60
N THR A 26 -12.09 -1.80 12.30
CA THR A 26 -11.85 -3.06 13.02
C THR A 26 -12.48 -4.28 12.35
N VAL A 27 -13.23 -4.07 11.27
CA VAL A 27 -13.67 -5.19 10.44
C VAL A 27 -12.42 -5.80 9.80
N ASN A 28 -12.35 -7.14 9.78
CA ASN A 28 -11.39 -7.83 8.94
C ASN A 28 -11.74 -7.38 7.51
N LEU A 29 -10.94 -6.47 6.96
CA LEU A 29 -10.96 -6.27 5.52
C LEU A 29 -10.45 -7.61 4.97
N GLU A 30 -11.36 -8.57 4.75
CA GLU A 30 -11.06 -9.87 4.12
C GLU A 30 -10.46 -9.70 2.72
N ASN A 31 -10.42 -8.45 2.25
CA ASN A 31 -9.70 -8.00 1.11
C ASN A 31 -8.32 -7.49 1.57
N GLY A 32 -7.29 -8.34 1.40
CA GLY A 32 -6.11 -7.81 0.72
C GLY A 32 -6.56 -7.02 -0.52
N ILE A 33 -5.76 -6.06 -1.01
CA ILE A 33 -6.15 -5.20 -2.14
C ILE A 33 -6.61 -6.01 -3.39
N ASP A 34 -6.37 -7.32 -3.41
CA ASP A 34 -7.20 -8.27 -4.13
C ASP A 34 -7.30 -9.59 -3.33
N SER A 35 -8.49 -10.20 -3.21
CA SER A 35 -8.62 -11.60 -2.80
C SER A 35 -8.31 -12.58 -3.95
N GLY A 36 -7.89 -12.04 -5.10
CA GLY A 36 -7.40 -12.76 -6.27
C GLY A 36 -5.88 -13.04 -6.27
N ALA A 37 -5.34 -13.20 -7.48
CA ALA A 37 -3.93 -13.48 -7.68
C ALA A 37 -3.03 -12.35 -7.14
N LYS A 38 -1.80 -12.71 -6.74
CA LYS A 38 -0.77 -11.77 -6.30
C LYS A 38 -0.61 -10.61 -7.29
N LYS A 39 -0.84 -9.38 -6.81
CA LYS A 39 -0.60 -8.15 -7.57
C LYS A 39 0.45 -7.32 -6.85
N TYR A 40 1.43 -6.85 -7.62
CA TYR A 40 2.39 -5.87 -7.14
C TYR A 40 1.89 -4.46 -7.45
N PHE A 41 2.16 -3.54 -6.55
CA PHE A 41 1.88 -2.12 -6.74
C PHE A 41 3.03 -1.26 -6.23
N TRP A 42 3.30 -0.17 -6.92
CA TRP A 42 4.36 0.75 -6.50
C TRP A 42 3.99 1.44 -5.19
N THR A 43 4.92 1.45 -4.22
CA THR A 43 4.73 2.15 -2.94
C THR A 43 5.70 3.33 -2.82
N GLY A 44 6.94 3.14 -3.26
CA GLY A 44 7.98 4.15 -3.07
C GLY A 44 8.42 4.30 -1.61
N LEU A 45 7.93 3.45 -0.71
CA LEU A 45 8.17 3.54 0.73
C LEU A 45 9.38 2.70 1.12
N ALA A 46 10.17 3.21 2.06
CA ALA A 46 11.12 2.41 2.84
C ALA A 46 10.54 2.11 4.22
N HIS A 47 11.05 1.06 4.89
CA HIS A 47 10.64 0.77 6.25
C HIS A 47 11.48 1.58 7.26
N PRO A 48 10.91 2.08 8.38
CA PRO A 48 11.70 2.77 9.42
C PRO A 48 12.83 1.92 10.02
N ASP A 49 12.71 0.59 9.96
CA ASP A 49 13.73 -0.34 10.44
C ASP A 49 14.86 -0.57 9.42
N ASP A 50 14.73 -0.05 8.19
CA ASP A 50 15.79 -0.13 7.18
C ASP A 50 16.92 0.84 7.56
N PRO A 51 18.15 0.35 7.80
CA PRO A 51 19.25 1.19 8.25
C PRO A 51 19.54 2.32 7.24
N GLY A 52 19.38 3.57 7.68
CA GLY A 52 19.72 4.75 6.89
C GLY A 52 18.63 5.22 5.92
N PHE A 53 17.38 4.77 6.08
CA PHE A 53 16.26 5.21 5.23
C PHE A 53 15.16 5.92 6.02
N PHE A 54 14.67 7.05 5.50
CA PHE A 54 13.41 7.65 5.91
C PHE A 54 12.23 6.96 5.20
N LEU A 55 11.00 7.14 5.70
CA LEU A 55 9.81 6.47 5.11
C LEU A 55 9.61 6.81 3.62
N TRP A 56 10.02 8.01 3.20
CA TRP A 56 9.96 8.50 1.83
C TRP A 56 11.37 8.78 1.32
N GLU A 57 11.85 7.99 0.37
CA GLU A 57 13.23 8.06 -0.10
C GLU A 57 13.34 8.13 -1.62
N GLY A 58 14.21 9.01 -2.10
CA GLY A 58 14.47 9.17 -3.53
C GLY A 58 14.93 7.85 -4.18
N GLY A 59 15.68 7.04 -3.44
CA GLY A 59 16.20 5.75 -3.90
C GLY A 59 15.18 4.60 -3.95
N LYS A 60 13.95 4.80 -3.45
CA LYS A 60 12.87 3.80 -3.52
C LYS A 60 11.74 4.20 -4.46
N THR A 61 11.80 5.40 -5.02
CA THR A 61 10.75 5.99 -5.85
C THR A 61 11.16 6.07 -7.31
N CYS A 62 12.08 5.23 -7.81
CA CYS A 62 12.54 5.36 -9.21
C CYS A 62 13.08 6.76 -9.54
N ASN A 63 13.86 7.35 -8.61
CA ASN A 63 14.28 8.75 -8.67
C ASN A 63 13.09 9.69 -8.91
N GLN A 64 12.10 9.69 -8.00
CA GLN A 64 10.88 10.51 -8.12
C GLN A 64 10.01 10.18 -9.35
N TRP A 65 9.90 8.89 -9.67
CA TRP A 65 9.09 8.33 -10.74
C TRP A 65 9.51 8.81 -12.12
N SER A 66 10.81 9.13 -12.28
CA SER A 66 11.36 9.74 -13.48
C SER A 66 12.43 8.89 -14.18
N ASP A 67 12.96 7.86 -13.52
CA ASP A 67 14.06 7.04 -14.04
C ASP A 67 13.65 5.57 -14.18
N VAL A 68 13.51 5.11 -15.41
CA VAL A 68 13.20 3.72 -15.75
C VAL A 68 14.39 2.76 -15.53
N GLY A 69 15.61 3.28 -15.41
CA GLY A 69 16.83 2.51 -15.14
C GLY A 69 17.10 2.29 -13.65
N ALA A 70 16.32 2.91 -12.78
CA ALA A 70 16.47 2.80 -11.33
C ALA A 70 15.74 1.56 -10.76
N MET A 71 15.83 1.43 -9.43
CA MET A 71 15.04 0.49 -8.64
C MET A 71 14.01 1.26 -7.81
N GLY A 72 12.83 0.67 -7.63
CA GLY A 72 11.78 1.19 -6.78
C GLY A 72 11.24 0.14 -5.83
N ALA A 73 10.56 0.58 -4.77
CA ALA A 73 9.87 -0.30 -3.84
C ALA A 73 8.44 -0.59 -4.29
N ALA A 74 8.06 -1.87 -4.27
CA ALA A 74 6.68 -2.32 -4.47
C ALA A 74 6.15 -3.07 -3.24
N GLY A 75 4.83 -3.06 -3.10
CA GLY A 75 4.08 -3.85 -2.14
C GLY A 75 3.30 -4.98 -2.82
N ASN A 76 2.85 -5.93 -2.00
CA ASN A 76 2.10 -7.11 -2.44
C ASN A 76 0.68 -7.12 -1.85
N THR A 77 -0.33 -7.25 -2.72
CA THR A 77 -1.74 -7.28 -2.30
C THR A 77 -2.16 -8.49 -1.46
N THR A 78 -1.38 -9.58 -1.44
CA THR A 78 -1.69 -10.79 -0.66
C THR A 78 -0.99 -10.84 0.69
N SER A 79 -0.09 -9.90 1.00
CA SER A 79 0.57 -9.87 2.30
C SER A 79 -0.31 -9.17 3.33
N THR A 80 -0.50 -9.81 4.48
CA THR A 80 -1.14 -9.21 5.65
C THR A 80 -0.13 -8.59 6.61
N ASN A 81 1.17 -8.88 6.42
CA ASN A 81 2.25 -8.26 7.17
C ASN A 81 2.81 -7.08 6.35
N THR A 82 2.86 -5.91 6.98
CA THR A 82 3.38 -4.67 6.37
C THR A 82 4.87 -4.79 6.00
N HIS A 83 5.61 -5.58 6.77
CA HIS A 83 7.07 -5.70 6.72
C HIS A 83 7.50 -7.17 6.63
N ASN A 84 7.01 -7.88 5.62
CA ASN A 84 7.54 -9.19 5.29
C ASN A 84 8.70 -9.06 4.29
N THR A 85 9.75 -9.84 4.52
CA THR A 85 10.92 -9.96 3.64
C THR A 85 11.05 -11.39 3.14
N PRO A 86 10.91 -11.66 1.84
CA PRO A 86 10.44 -10.76 0.78
C PRO A 86 8.91 -10.54 0.82
N GLU A 87 8.39 -9.61 0.01
CA GLU A 87 6.97 -9.50 -0.35
C GLU A 87 5.97 -8.99 0.71
N GLY A 88 6.34 -7.97 1.50
CA GLY A 88 5.45 -7.28 2.43
C GLY A 88 4.32 -6.49 1.76
N ALA A 89 3.31 -6.11 2.55
CA ALA A 89 2.16 -5.36 2.03
C ALA A 89 2.59 -3.98 1.49
N PHE A 90 3.61 -3.37 2.11
CA PHE A 90 4.09 -2.03 1.73
C PHE A 90 5.60 -1.92 1.57
N THR A 91 6.36 -3.01 1.72
CA THR A 91 7.82 -2.95 1.75
C THR A 91 8.50 -4.17 1.14
N LEU A 92 9.77 -3.94 0.79
CA LEU A 92 10.86 -4.88 0.54
C LEU A 92 11.10 -5.48 -0.83
N ASP A 93 10.15 -5.39 -1.76
CA ASP A 93 10.44 -5.83 -3.12
C ASP A 93 11.02 -4.67 -3.93
N ASN A 94 12.33 -4.72 -4.16
CA ASN A 94 13.00 -3.85 -5.12
C ASN A 94 12.63 -4.34 -6.53
N HIS A 95 11.88 -3.55 -7.28
CA HIS A 95 11.53 -3.81 -8.67
C HIS A 95 12.27 -2.86 -9.61
N ASN A 96 12.63 -3.35 -10.80
CA ASN A 96 13.14 -2.50 -11.87
C ASN A 96 12.06 -1.48 -12.27
N CYS A 97 12.43 -0.21 -12.38
CA CYS A 97 11.49 0.87 -12.69
C CYS A 97 10.93 0.84 -14.12
N ASN A 98 11.48 0.00 -14.98
CA ASN A 98 10.89 -0.32 -16.29
C ASN A 98 9.75 -1.37 -16.22
N SER A 99 9.40 -1.86 -15.02
CA SER A 99 8.32 -2.83 -14.82
C SER A 99 6.95 -2.14 -14.82
N THR A 100 5.96 -2.80 -15.43
CA THR A 100 4.56 -2.36 -15.37
C THR A 100 3.88 -2.95 -14.12
N LEU A 101 3.78 -2.17 -13.05
CA LEU A 101 3.07 -2.53 -11.81
C LEU A 101 1.85 -1.62 -11.59
N ASN A 102 0.97 -2.01 -10.67
CA ASN A 102 -0.22 -1.22 -10.35
C ASN A 102 0.11 0.02 -9.51
N LEU A 103 -0.82 0.98 -9.46
CA LEU A 103 -0.78 2.12 -8.53
C LEU A 103 -1.95 2.04 -7.56
N LEU A 104 -1.68 2.24 -6.28
CA LEU A 104 -2.70 2.35 -5.25
C LEU A 104 -3.04 3.83 -5.03
N CYS A 105 -4.30 4.20 -5.22
CA CYS A 105 -4.80 5.55 -4.97
C CYS A 105 -5.67 5.57 -3.71
N ILE A 106 -5.46 6.55 -2.84
CA ILE A 106 -6.20 6.73 -1.59
C ILE A 106 -6.85 8.11 -1.63
N GLU A 107 -8.11 8.21 -1.21
CA GLU A 107 -8.84 9.48 -1.09
C GLU A 107 -8.29 10.28 0.12
N GLN A 108 -8.01 11.58 -0.08
CA GLN A 108 -7.39 12.48 0.90
C GLN A 108 -8.40 13.04 1.92
#